data_AF-A0A9P5WY91-F1
#
_entry.id   AF-A0A9P5WY91-F1
#
_cell.length_a   1.000
_cell.length_b   1.000
_cell.length_c   1.000
_cell.angle_alpha   90.00
_cell.angle_beta   90.00
_cell.angle_gamma   90.00
#
_symmetry.space_group_name_H-M   'P 1'
#
loop_
_entity.id
_entity.type
_entity.pdbx_description
1 polymer ?
#
loop_
_entity_poly.entity_id
_entity_poly.type
_entity_poly.pdbx_seq_one_letter_code
_entity_poly.pdbx_strand_id
1 'polypeptide(L)'
;MLDNPMILKKAAHLQFKKLIVEPWDTIRVSHPHYPSKPLLITIDIFSVHAQWGYPDDWQHELIGLISDCAQSHQNSPLLWLFCSHPASHLSQLLDKAVHPPRCVLSTVSLNDAEAQRDTRYLLDEGFRGIRSRHNIDNTQTWPSEEQLSRLTSAICSVHYFAGAVLNFIDCGGSKPQDQANACLKYMDGIPEPLVSDPFHIYYFYLFFFFF
;
A
#
# COMPACT_ATOMS: atom_id res chain seq x y z
N MET A 1 -19.41 28.01 -2.11
CA MET A 1 -18.88 26.79 -2.77
C MET A 1 -19.59 25.53 -2.30
N LEU A 2 -20.11 25.51 -1.07
CA LEU A 2 -21.06 24.50 -0.56
C LEU A 2 -22.47 24.59 -1.18
N ASP A 3 -22.74 25.54 -2.07
CA ASP A 3 -24.10 25.90 -2.50
C ASP A 3 -24.57 25.18 -3.78
N ASN A 4 -23.74 24.31 -4.38
CA ASN A 4 -24.14 23.48 -5.52
C ASN A 4 -24.17 21.99 -5.14
N PRO A 5 -25.31 21.47 -4.67
CA PRO A 5 -25.43 20.07 -4.25
C PRO A 5 -25.24 19.08 -5.41
N MET A 6 -25.26 19.55 -6.66
CA MET A 6 -25.11 18.73 -7.86
C MET A 6 -23.65 18.60 -8.32
N ILE A 7 -22.68 19.16 -7.58
CA ILE A 7 -21.27 19.10 -7.97
C ILE A 7 -20.77 17.67 -8.15
N LEU A 8 -21.19 16.75 -7.29
CA LEU A 8 -20.82 15.32 -7.33
C LEU A 8 -21.44 14.56 -8.51
N LYS A 9 -22.37 15.17 -9.26
CA LYS A 9 -22.98 14.58 -10.45
C LYS A 9 -22.38 15.11 -11.76
N LYS A 10 -21.38 16.00 -11.69
CA LYS A 10 -20.69 16.52 -12.86
C LYS A 10 -19.64 15.53 -13.37
N ALA A 11 -19.14 15.74 -14.58
CA ALA A 11 -17.97 15.01 -15.08
C ALA A 11 -16.76 15.20 -14.14
N ALA A 12 -15.90 14.19 -14.00
CA ALA A 12 -14.84 14.17 -12.99
C ALA A 12 -13.87 15.35 -13.13
N HIS A 13 -13.51 15.75 -14.36
CA HIS A 13 -12.68 16.93 -14.59
C HIS A 13 -13.29 18.23 -14.03
N LEU A 14 -14.63 18.39 -14.09
CA LEU A 14 -15.32 19.54 -13.50
C LEU A 14 -15.35 19.45 -11.98
N GLN A 15 -15.52 18.25 -11.43
CA GLN A 15 -15.43 18.04 -9.98
C GLN A 15 -14.03 18.39 -9.48
N PHE A 16 -12.99 17.85 -10.10
CA PHE A 16 -11.59 18.10 -9.76
C PHE A 16 -11.25 19.59 -9.82
N LYS A 17 -11.64 20.28 -10.90
CA LYS A 17 -11.44 21.72 -11.01
C LYS A 17 -12.13 22.50 -9.89
N LYS A 18 -13.40 22.21 -9.62
CA LYS A 18 -14.21 22.96 -8.64
C LYS A 18 -13.88 22.63 -7.19
N LEU A 19 -13.43 21.41 -6.90
CA LEU A 19 -13.21 20.92 -5.54
C LEU A 19 -11.74 20.97 -5.12
N ILE A 20 -10.82 21.00 -6.07
CA ILE A 20 -9.38 21.02 -5.81
C ILE A 20 -8.78 22.31 -6.37
N VAL A 21 -8.74 22.48 -7.69
CA VAL A 21 -7.97 23.57 -8.33
C VAL A 21 -8.42 24.98 -7.91
N GLU A 22 -9.70 25.31 -8.11
CA GLU A 22 -10.24 26.65 -7.80
C GLU A 22 -10.15 27.02 -6.30
N PRO A 23 -10.43 26.09 -5.36
CA PRO A 23 -10.16 26.32 -3.94
C PRO A 23 -8.71 26.67 -3.66
N TRP A 24 -7.76 25.95 -4.27
CA TRP A 24 -6.34 26.21 -4.06
C TRP A 24 -5.91 27.56 -4.62
N ASP A 25 -6.40 27.94 -5.80
CA ASP A 25 -6.17 29.28 -6.34
C ASP A 25 -6.74 30.37 -5.42
N THR A 26 -7.95 30.16 -4.89
CA THR A 26 -8.58 31.10 -3.95
C THR A 26 -7.76 31.25 -2.67
N ILE A 27 -7.27 30.14 -2.12
CA ILE A 27 -6.41 30.14 -0.92
C ILE A 27 -5.10 30.88 -1.20
N ARG A 28 -4.45 30.65 -2.35
CA ARG A 28 -3.20 31.32 -2.72
C ARG A 28 -3.36 32.83 -2.86
N VAL A 29 -4.48 33.29 -3.43
CA VAL A 29 -4.75 34.73 -3.56
C VAL A 29 -5.06 35.37 -2.21
N SER A 30 -5.89 34.70 -1.38
CA SER A 30 -6.30 35.23 -0.07
C SER A 30 -5.20 35.13 0.99
N HIS A 31 -4.30 34.16 0.88
CA HIS A 31 -3.23 33.88 1.84
C HIS A 31 -1.91 33.59 1.10
N PRO A 32 -1.20 34.60 0.58
CA PRO A 32 -0.03 34.41 -0.29
C PRO A 32 1.16 33.67 0.35
N HIS A 33 1.23 33.67 1.69
CA HIS A 33 2.25 32.97 2.45
C HIS A 33 1.82 31.57 2.91
N TYR A 34 0.61 31.14 2.53
CA TYR A 34 0.09 29.82 2.85
C TYR A 34 -0.02 28.95 1.58
N PRO A 35 0.38 27.68 1.66
CA PRO A 35 1.10 27.05 2.76
C PRO A 35 2.59 27.43 2.71
N SER A 36 3.23 27.58 3.87
CA SER A 36 4.66 27.92 3.96
C SER A 36 5.59 26.75 3.60
N LYS A 37 5.02 25.56 3.42
CA LYS A 37 5.68 24.33 2.99
C LYS A 37 4.76 23.57 2.04
N PRO A 38 5.31 22.71 1.17
CA PRO A 38 4.48 21.86 0.33
C PRO A 38 3.54 20.96 1.15
N LEU A 39 2.32 20.74 0.65
CA LEU A 39 1.30 19.88 1.23
C LEU A 39 1.27 18.54 0.51
N LEU A 40 1.60 17.47 1.23
CA LEU A 40 1.58 16.11 0.69
C LEU A 40 0.17 15.53 0.74
N ILE A 41 -0.35 15.11 -0.41
CA ILE A 41 -1.58 14.33 -0.55
C ILE A 41 -1.16 12.90 -0.91
N THR A 42 -1.44 11.96 -0.01
CA THR A 42 -1.19 10.53 -0.24
C THR A 42 -2.47 9.85 -0.71
N ILE A 43 -2.37 9.10 -1.80
CA ILE A 43 -3.46 8.32 -2.39
C ILE A 43 -2.99 6.87 -2.46
N ASP A 44 -3.65 6.01 -1.70
CA ASP A 44 -3.47 4.56 -1.81
C ASP A 44 -4.36 4.00 -2.93
N ILE A 45 -3.73 3.66 -4.06
CA ILE A 45 -4.37 3.04 -5.21
C ILE A 45 -4.30 1.52 -5.02
N PHE A 46 -5.26 0.99 -4.28
CA PHE A 46 -5.45 -0.45 -4.15
C PHE A 46 -6.30 -0.98 -5.31
N SER A 47 -5.66 -1.58 -6.32
CA SER A 47 -6.36 -2.15 -7.49
C SER A 47 -6.91 -3.55 -7.16
N VAL A 48 -7.96 -3.63 -6.34
CA VAL A 48 -8.72 -4.91 -6.20
C VAL A 48 -9.33 -5.30 -7.54
N HIS A 49 -9.66 -4.32 -8.38
CA HIS A 49 -10.46 -4.48 -9.59
C HIS A 49 -9.69 -5.10 -10.77
N ALA A 50 -8.40 -4.80 -10.91
CA ALA A 50 -7.53 -5.48 -11.88
C ALA A 50 -7.50 -7.01 -11.68
N GLN A 51 -7.63 -7.49 -10.44
CA GLN A 51 -7.68 -8.92 -10.11
C GLN A 51 -9.01 -9.59 -10.51
N TRP A 52 -10.07 -8.80 -10.71
CA TRP A 52 -11.42 -9.29 -11.05
C TRP A 52 -11.86 -8.88 -12.48
N GLY A 53 -10.95 -8.34 -13.29
CA GLY A 53 -11.20 -8.02 -14.70
C GLY A 53 -12.08 -6.78 -14.93
N TYR A 54 -12.22 -5.90 -13.95
CA TYR A 54 -12.92 -4.63 -14.12
C TYR A 54 -11.95 -3.55 -14.63
N PRO A 55 -12.37 -2.70 -15.58
CA PRO A 55 -11.53 -1.61 -16.05
C PRO A 55 -11.33 -0.57 -14.94
N ASP A 56 -10.07 -0.28 -14.62
CA ASP A 56 -9.64 0.75 -13.66
C ASP A 56 -9.70 2.16 -14.29
N ASP A 57 -10.80 2.49 -14.97
CA ASP A 57 -10.94 3.72 -15.77
C ASP A 57 -10.83 5.00 -14.92
N TRP A 58 -11.30 4.95 -13.67
CA TRP A 58 -11.26 6.10 -12.76
C TRP A 58 -9.85 6.43 -12.27
N GLN A 59 -8.96 5.43 -12.15
CA GLN A 59 -7.57 5.65 -11.74
C GLN A 59 -6.80 6.37 -12.85
N HIS A 60 -7.04 5.96 -14.10
CA HIS A 60 -6.53 6.62 -15.30
C HIS A 60 -7.03 8.07 -15.39
N GLU A 61 -8.33 8.28 -15.21
CA GLU A 61 -8.90 9.62 -15.22
C GLU A 61 -8.32 10.50 -14.11
N LEU A 62 -8.18 9.99 -12.89
CA LEU A 62 -7.63 10.74 -11.75
C LEU A 62 -6.15 11.11 -11.94
N ILE A 63 -5.31 10.15 -12.34
CA ILE A 63 -3.88 10.40 -12.59
C ILE A 63 -3.71 11.39 -13.74
N GLY A 64 -4.52 11.28 -14.80
CA GLY A 64 -4.55 12.25 -15.90
C GLY A 64 -4.88 13.66 -15.41
N LEU A 65 -5.96 13.83 -14.63
CA LEU A 65 -6.36 15.12 -14.09
C LEU A 65 -5.28 15.77 -13.19
N ILE A 66 -4.62 14.96 -12.36
CA ILE A 66 -3.53 15.44 -11.49
C ILE A 66 -2.31 15.83 -12.33
N SER A 67 -1.99 15.05 -13.36
CA SER A 67 -0.87 15.33 -14.27
C SER A 67 -1.11 16.63 -15.05
N ASP A 68 -2.32 16.83 -15.57
CA ASP A 68 -2.71 18.06 -16.28
C ASP A 68 -2.67 19.27 -15.35
N CYS A 69 -3.15 19.12 -14.11
CA CYS A 69 -3.05 20.14 -13.08
C CYS A 69 -1.58 20.50 -12.78
N ALA A 70 -0.69 19.50 -12.72
CA ALA A 70 0.73 19.68 -12.48
C ALA A 70 1.45 20.45 -13.57
N GLN A 71 1.10 20.18 -14.82
CA GLN A 71 1.65 20.91 -15.96
C GLN A 71 1.16 22.36 -16.00
N SER A 72 -0.12 22.58 -15.69
CA SER A 72 -0.75 23.90 -15.78
C SER A 72 -0.47 24.83 -14.58
N HIS A 73 -0.09 24.28 -13.41
CA HIS A 73 0.07 25.04 -12.18
C HIS A 73 1.46 24.84 -11.54
N GLN A 74 2.54 25.21 -12.23
CA GLN A 74 3.95 25.03 -11.83
C GLN A 74 4.41 25.77 -10.54
N ASN A 75 3.51 26.28 -9.72
CA ASN A 75 3.80 26.88 -8.41
C ASN A 75 2.75 26.42 -7.37
N SER A 76 2.08 25.30 -7.64
CA SER A 76 1.16 24.70 -6.68
C SER A 76 1.98 24.19 -5.49
N PRO A 77 1.51 24.40 -4.25
CA PRO A 77 2.17 23.84 -3.09
C PRO A 77 1.85 22.35 -2.90
N LEU A 78 0.97 21.75 -3.70
CA LEU A 78 0.55 20.37 -3.51
C LEU A 78 1.64 19.42 -4.01
N LEU A 79 1.87 18.35 -3.27
CA LEU A 79 2.65 17.20 -3.71
C LEU A 79 1.72 16.00 -3.71
N TRP A 80 1.69 15.26 -4.81
CA TRP A 80 0.91 14.02 -4.86
C TRP A 80 1.85 12.85 -4.69
N LEU A 81 1.50 11.97 -3.75
CA LEU A 81 2.10 10.67 -3.58
C LEU A 81 1.04 9.61 -3.88
N PHE A 82 1.20 8.89 -4.96
CA PHE A 82 0.41 7.69 -5.21
C PHE A 82 1.19 6.47 -4.74
N CYS A 83 0.54 5.61 -3.96
CA CYS A 83 1.04 4.31 -3.54
C CYS A 83 0.24 3.24 -4.26
N SER A 84 0.88 2.25 -4.84
CA SER A 84 0.16 1.12 -5.45
C SER A 84 0.93 -0.18 -5.31
N HIS A 85 0.22 -1.31 -5.37
CA HIS A 85 0.82 -2.62 -5.65
C HIS A 85 1.44 -2.60 -7.06
N PRO A 86 2.49 -3.40 -7.37
CA PRO A 86 2.95 -3.50 -8.74
C PRO A 86 1.87 -4.21 -9.54
N ALA A 87 1.09 -3.41 -10.24
CA ALA A 87 0.11 -3.87 -11.18
C ALA A 87 0.54 -3.35 -12.55
N SER A 88 0.66 -4.27 -13.50
CA SER A 88 1.16 -4.01 -14.85
C SER A 88 0.42 -2.88 -15.58
N HIS A 89 -0.82 -2.59 -15.19
CA HIS A 89 -1.63 -1.52 -15.76
C HIS A 89 -1.17 -0.11 -15.34
N LEU A 90 -0.70 0.09 -14.10
CA LEU A 90 -0.22 1.41 -13.65
C LEU A 90 1.10 1.78 -14.33
N SER A 91 2.02 0.82 -14.49
CA SER A 91 3.26 1.05 -15.24
C SER A 91 2.96 1.49 -16.69
N GLN A 92 2.02 0.83 -17.37
CA GLN A 92 1.60 1.22 -18.73
C GLN A 92 0.91 2.58 -18.78
N LEU A 93 0.14 2.93 -17.74
CA LEU A 93 -0.53 4.22 -17.62
C LEU A 93 0.50 5.35 -17.58
N LEU A 94 1.61 5.16 -16.86
CA LEU A 94 2.66 6.16 -16.70
C LEU A 94 3.58 6.26 -17.92
N ASP A 95 3.80 5.14 -18.61
CA ASP A 95 4.51 5.15 -19.89
C ASP A 95 3.71 5.89 -20.98
N LYS A 96 2.37 5.82 -20.93
CA LYS A 96 1.46 6.51 -21.87
C LYS A 96 1.18 7.96 -21.48
N ALA A 97 1.07 8.24 -20.19
CA ALA A 97 0.95 9.59 -19.65
C ALA A 97 2.34 10.25 -19.70
N VAL A 98 2.76 10.62 -20.92
CA VAL A 98 3.94 11.40 -21.29
C VAL A 98 4.60 11.98 -20.05
N HIS A 99 5.64 11.33 -19.55
CA HIS A 99 6.30 11.67 -18.30
C HIS A 99 6.34 13.19 -18.12
N PRO A 100 5.47 13.80 -17.30
CA PRO A 100 5.62 15.20 -17.04
C PRO A 100 7.02 15.32 -16.41
N PRO A 101 7.81 16.35 -16.74
CA PRO A 101 9.23 16.45 -16.38
C PRO A 101 9.53 16.44 -14.86
N ARG A 102 8.51 16.20 -14.02
CA ARG A 102 8.50 16.29 -12.57
C ARG A 102 7.81 15.09 -11.88
N CYS A 103 7.59 13.97 -12.58
CA CYS A 103 7.15 12.72 -11.96
C CYS A 103 8.37 11.86 -11.59
N VAL A 104 8.50 11.47 -10.31
CA VAL A 104 9.50 10.48 -9.88
C VAL A 104 8.79 9.20 -9.51
N LEU A 105 9.16 8.11 -10.18
CA LEU A 105 8.79 6.76 -9.81
C LEU A 105 9.86 6.17 -8.91
N SER A 106 9.48 5.80 -7.69
CA SER A 106 10.32 5.02 -6.78
C SER A 106 9.67 3.69 -6.48
N THR A 107 10.49 2.65 -6.37
CA THR A 107 10.06 1.28 -6.17
C THR A 107 10.54 0.85 -4.79
N VAL A 108 9.62 0.60 -3.86
CA VAL A 108 9.95 0.19 -2.48
C VAL A 108 9.73 -1.30 -2.32
N SER A 109 10.81 -2.08 -2.18
CA SER A 109 10.72 -3.52 -1.90
C SER A 109 10.20 -3.75 -0.49
N LEU A 110 9.13 -4.52 -0.36
CA LEU A 110 8.70 -5.03 0.95
C LEU A 110 9.37 -6.35 1.33
N ASN A 111 10.29 -6.90 0.54
CA ASN A 111 10.98 -8.15 0.88
C ASN A 111 12.49 -7.95 1.04
N ASP A 112 12.91 -6.79 1.56
CA ASP A 112 14.31 -6.53 1.86
C ASP A 112 14.74 -7.04 3.24
N ALA A 113 16.02 -6.89 3.56
CA ALA A 113 16.59 -7.36 4.82
C ALA A 113 16.03 -6.63 6.05
N GLU A 114 15.53 -5.40 5.90
CA GLU A 114 14.89 -4.64 6.97
C GLU A 114 13.48 -5.17 7.21
N ALA A 115 12.71 -5.34 6.14
CA ALA A 115 11.37 -5.90 6.17
C ALA A 115 11.33 -7.33 6.75
N GLN A 116 12.34 -8.15 6.44
CA GLN A 116 12.53 -9.49 7.04
C GLN A 116 12.80 -9.40 8.55
N ARG A 117 13.65 -8.44 8.96
CA ARG A 117 13.97 -8.22 10.38
C ARG A 117 12.76 -7.74 11.17
N ASP A 118 11.99 -6.83 10.61
CA ASP A 118 10.79 -6.28 11.25
C ASP A 118 9.69 -7.34 11.36
N THR A 119 9.50 -8.15 10.31
CA THR A 119 8.59 -9.30 10.34
C THR A 119 9.00 -10.28 11.42
N ARG A 120 10.30 -10.60 11.50
CA ARG A 120 10.84 -11.51 12.51
C ARG A 120 10.59 -10.98 13.91
N TYR A 121 10.82 -9.68 14.14
CA TYR A 121 10.58 -9.03 15.43
C TYR A 121 9.10 -9.09 15.83
N LEU A 122 8.21 -8.75 14.91
CA LEU A 122 6.76 -8.78 15.15
C LEU A 122 6.26 -10.19 15.46
N LEU A 123 6.75 -11.21 14.73
CA LEU A 123 6.41 -12.59 15.00
C LEU A 123 6.94 -13.04 16.37
N ASP A 124 8.18 -12.69 16.72
CA ASP A 124 8.76 -13.05 18.02
C ASP A 124 7.94 -12.47 19.19
N GLU A 125 7.60 -11.18 19.12
CA GLU A 125 6.71 -10.54 20.10
C GLU A 125 5.31 -11.18 20.12
N GLY A 126 4.76 -11.52 18.96
CA GLY A 126 3.48 -12.23 18.84
C GLY A 126 3.50 -13.59 19.53
N PHE A 127 4.52 -14.41 19.25
CA PHE A 127 4.71 -15.72 19.87
C PHE A 127 4.98 -15.62 21.37
N ARG A 128 5.72 -14.61 21.84
CA ARG A 128 5.87 -14.31 23.28
C ARG A 128 4.50 -14.08 23.93
N GLY A 129 3.64 -13.30 23.29
CA GLY A 129 2.26 -13.08 23.76
C GLY A 129 1.43 -14.36 23.81
N ILE A 130 1.50 -15.20 22.77
CA ILE A 130 0.78 -16.48 22.70
C ILE A 130 1.27 -17.44 23.79
N ARG A 131 2.59 -17.57 23.97
CA ARG A 131 3.16 -18.40 25.04
C ARG A 131 2.63 -18.02 26.42
N SER A 132 2.58 -16.72 26.70
CA SER A 132 2.05 -16.20 27.96
C SER A 132 0.56 -16.51 28.14
N ARG A 133 -0.27 -16.44 27.09
CA ARG A 133 -1.71 -16.71 27.18
C ARG A 133 -2.04 -18.19 27.33
N HIS A 134 -1.26 -19.05 26.69
CA HIS A 134 -1.47 -20.51 26.70
C HIS A 134 -0.66 -21.24 27.77
N ASN A 135 0.02 -20.51 28.68
CA ASN A 135 0.91 -21.06 29.71
C ASN A 135 1.94 -22.05 29.15
N ILE A 136 2.46 -21.74 27.96
CA ILE A 136 3.52 -22.53 27.33
C ILE A 136 4.83 -22.20 28.06
N ASP A 137 5.50 -23.23 28.55
CA ASP A 137 6.76 -23.06 29.29
C ASP A 137 7.79 -22.31 28.45
N ASN A 138 8.42 -21.30 29.03
CA ASN A 138 9.51 -20.56 28.40
C ASN A 138 10.76 -21.44 28.16
N THR A 139 10.84 -22.62 28.79
CA THR A 139 11.87 -23.62 28.47
C THR A 139 11.58 -24.38 27.17
N GLN A 140 10.33 -24.38 26.68
CA GLN A 140 10.03 -24.92 25.35
C GLN A 140 10.60 -23.97 24.30
N THR A 141 11.43 -24.52 23.42
CA THR A 141 11.93 -23.88 22.20
C THR A 141 10.83 -23.84 21.14
N TRP A 142 9.68 -23.25 21.48
CA TRP A 142 8.56 -23.07 20.57
C TRP A 142 8.23 -21.57 20.40
N PRO A 143 8.10 -21.08 19.15
CA PRO A 143 8.44 -21.79 17.91
C PRO A 143 9.93 -22.11 17.85
N SER A 144 10.31 -23.15 17.10
CA SER A 144 11.73 -23.38 16.82
C SER A 144 12.28 -22.27 15.92
N GLU A 145 13.59 -22.05 15.93
CA GLU A 145 14.23 -21.09 15.03
C GLU A 145 13.92 -21.37 13.56
N GLU A 146 13.84 -22.65 13.18
CA GLU A 146 13.45 -23.07 11.84
C GLU A 146 12.00 -22.65 11.52
N GLN A 147 11.04 -22.93 12.41
CA GLN A 147 9.64 -22.55 12.22
C GLN A 147 9.50 -21.03 12.10
N LEU A 148 10.18 -20.28 12.98
CA LEU A 148 10.10 -18.84 13.01
C LEU A 148 10.76 -18.21 11.77
N SER A 149 11.90 -18.74 11.30
CA SER A 149 12.52 -18.30 10.05
C SER A 149 11.64 -18.57 8.83
N ARG A 150 10.96 -19.72 8.78
CA ARG A 150 10.07 -20.09 7.68
C ARG A 150 8.82 -19.21 7.65
N LEU A 151 8.20 -18.98 8.81
CA LEU A 151 7.09 -18.03 8.94
C LEU A 151 7.52 -16.61 8.56
N THR A 152 8.70 -16.17 9.00
CA THR A 152 9.25 -14.86 8.63
C THR A 152 9.37 -14.73 7.12
N SER A 153 9.99 -15.71 6.45
CA SER A 153 10.15 -15.69 5.00
C SER A 153 8.81 -15.64 4.25
N ALA A 154 7.84 -16.45 4.69
CA ALA A 154 6.51 -16.52 4.07
C ALA A 154 5.62 -15.31 4.35
N ILE A 155 5.80 -14.64 5.50
CA ILE A 155 4.98 -13.49 5.92
C ILE A 155 5.62 -12.17 5.52
N CYS A 156 6.94 -12.10 5.36
CA CYS A 156 7.62 -10.90 4.88
C CYS A 156 7.27 -10.60 3.42
N SER A 157 6.83 -11.60 2.65
CA SER A 157 6.20 -11.29 1.36
C SER A 157 4.81 -10.69 1.56
N VAL A 158 4.16 -10.77 2.72
CA VAL A 158 2.75 -10.35 2.92
C VAL A 158 2.59 -9.66 4.30
N HIS A 159 3.31 -8.57 4.59
CA HIS A 159 3.41 -7.96 5.94
C HIS A 159 2.09 -7.76 6.68
N TYR A 160 1.03 -7.36 5.97
CA TYR A 160 -0.30 -7.14 6.55
C TYR A 160 -0.96 -8.43 7.07
N PHE A 161 -0.44 -9.60 6.67
CA PHE A 161 -0.95 -10.91 7.05
C PHE A 161 -0.37 -11.43 8.38
N ALA A 162 0.71 -10.82 8.91
CA ALA A 162 1.36 -11.30 10.13
C ALA A 162 0.41 -11.36 11.34
N GLY A 163 -0.41 -10.31 11.52
CA GLY A 163 -1.43 -10.28 12.58
C GLY A 163 -2.50 -11.35 12.40
N ALA A 164 -2.92 -11.61 11.16
CA ALA A 164 -3.90 -12.66 10.86
C ALA A 164 -3.34 -14.06 11.17
N VAL A 165 -2.07 -14.31 10.83
CA VAL A 165 -1.37 -15.55 11.17
C VAL A 165 -1.28 -15.73 12.69
N LEU A 166 -0.86 -14.69 13.41
CA LEU A 166 -0.77 -14.75 14.87
C LEU A 166 -2.15 -15.01 15.52
N ASN A 167 -3.20 -14.36 15.04
CA ASN A 167 -4.57 -14.59 15.51
C ASN A 167 -5.06 -16.01 15.22
N PHE A 168 -4.71 -16.56 14.05
CA PHE A 168 -5.02 -17.94 13.70
C PHE A 168 -4.31 -18.94 14.62
N ILE A 169 -3.02 -18.69 14.89
CA ILE A 169 -2.22 -19.52 15.80
C ILE A 169 -2.76 -19.45 17.23
N ASP A 170 -3.22 -18.29 17.66
CA ASP A 170 -3.79 -18.07 19.00
C ASP A 170 -5.25 -18.52 19.14
N CYS A 171 -5.85 -19.07 18.09
CA CYS A 171 -7.27 -19.43 18.10
C CYS A 171 -7.55 -20.50 19.17
N GLY A 172 -8.35 -20.14 20.19
CA GLY A 172 -8.59 -20.93 21.40
C GLY A 172 -9.28 -22.29 21.23
N GLY A 173 -9.57 -22.70 19.99
CA GLY A 173 -10.12 -24.03 19.66
C GLY A 173 -9.06 -25.11 19.41
N SER A 174 -7.77 -24.79 19.39
CA SER A 174 -6.69 -25.76 19.15
C SER A 174 -5.39 -25.35 19.86
N LYS A 175 -4.43 -26.29 19.96
CA LYS A 175 -3.12 -25.95 20.52
C LYS A 175 -2.36 -25.04 19.55
N PRO A 176 -1.74 -23.94 20.02
CA PRO A 176 -0.97 -23.05 19.16
C PRO A 176 0.13 -23.74 18.35
N GLN A 177 0.75 -24.78 18.92
CA GLN A 177 1.75 -25.59 18.20
C GLN A 177 1.17 -26.27 16.96
N ASP A 178 -0.05 -26.82 17.08
CA ASP A 178 -0.73 -27.51 15.98
C ASP A 178 -1.15 -26.51 14.90
N GLN A 179 -1.65 -25.33 15.30
CA GLN A 179 -2.03 -24.26 14.38
C GLN A 179 -0.82 -23.66 13.66
N ALA A 180 0.31 -23.46 14.34
CA ALA A 180 1.54 -23.02 13.71
C ALA A 180 2.04 -24.03 12.66
N ASN A 181 1.95 -25.33 12.96
CA ASN A 181 2.28 -26.39 12.00
C ASN A 181 1.30 -26.43 10.82
N ALA A 182 0.00 -26.22 11.06
CA ALA A 182 -1.00 -26.13 10.01
C ALA A 182 -0.75 -24.92 9.09
N CYS A 183 -0.40 -23.78 9.68
CA CYS A 183 -0.04 -22.56 8.96
C CYS A 183 1.18 -22.77 8.06
N LEU A 184 2.25 -23.38 8.60
CA LEU A 184 3.45 -23.73 7.82
C LEU A 184 3.14 -24.70 6.68
N LYS A 185 2.35 -25.75 6.94
CA LYS A 185 1.92 -26.70 5.88
C LYS A 185 1.10 -26.03 4.79
N TYR A 186 0.21 -25.11 5.16
CA TYR A 186 -0.54 -24.32 4.20
C TYR A 186 0.40 -23.49 3.34
N MET A 187 1.36 -22.78 3.96
CA MET A 187 2.35 -21.96 3.27
C MET A 187 3.28 -22.78 2.36
N ASP A 188 3.70 -23.98 2.77
CA ASP A 188 4.51 -24.90 1.94
C ASP A 188 3.73 -25.48 0.76
N GLY A 189 2.40 -25.63 0.92
CA GLY A 189 1.50 -26.15 -0.09
C GLY A 189 1.05 -25.10 -1.10
N ILE A 190 1.34 -23.81 -0.85
CA ILE A 190 1.29 -22.78 -1.87
C ILE A 190 2.48 -23.11 -2.79
N PRO A 191 2.25 -23.54 -4.05
CA PRO A 191 3.36 -23.74 -4.96
C PRO A 191 4.21 -22.46 -4.94
N GLU A 192 5.55 -22.60 -4.97
CA GLU A 192 6.40 -21.45 -5.34
C GLU A 192 5.69 -20.78 -6.50
N PRO A 193 5.42 -19.47 -6.41
CA PRO A 193 4.65 -18.85 -7.45
C PRO A 193 5.42 -19.15 -8.72
N LEU A 194 4.69 -19.60 -9.74
CA LEU A 194 5.16 -19.44 -11.11
C LEU A 194 5.90 -18.12 -11.13
N VAL A 195 7.15 -18.12 -11.56
CA VAL A 195 8.07 -16.96 -11.66
C VAL A 195 7.47 -15.79 -12.49
N SER A 196 6.18 -15.88 -12.83
CA SER A 196 5.29 -14.97 -13.52
C SER A 196 4.17 -14.38 -12.63
N ASP A 197 4.08 -14.72 -11.34
CA ASP A 197 3.03 -14.21 -10.45
C ASP A 197 3.42 -12.84 -9.88
N PRO A 198 2.69 -11.75 -10.21
CA PRO A 198 3.02 -10.38 -9.78
C PRO A 198 2.95 -10.16 -8.25
N PHE A 199 2.56 -11.16 -7.46
CA PHE A 199 2.46 -11.05 -6.00
C PHE A 199 3.76 -11.31 -5.25
N HIS A 200 4.87 -11.70 -5.90
CA HIS A 200 6.11 -12.01 -5.17
C HIS A 200 7.09 -10.85 -5.00
N ILE A 201 6.72 -9.69 -5.51
CA ILE A 201 7.48 -8.49 -5.23
C ILE A 201 6.47 -7.41 -4.95
N TYR A 202 6.13 -7.22 -3.67
CA TYR A 202 5.36 -6.06 -3.27
C TYR A 202 6.30 -4.87 -3.37
N TYR A 203 6.31 -4.28 -4.54
CA TYR A 203 6.91 -2.99 -4.76
C TYR A 203 5.82 -1.93 -4.57
N PHE A 204 5.91 -1.11 -3.53
CA PHE A 204 5.13 0.13 -3.60
C PHE A 204 5.76 1.01 -4.66
N TYR A 205 4.99 1.34 -5.69
CA TYR A 205 5.35 2.48 -6.50
C TYR A 205 4.97 3.74 -5.73
N LEU A 206 5.96 4.57 -5.44
CA LEU A 206 5.76 5.92 -4.94
C LEU A 206 5.90 6.85 -6.13
N PHE A 207 4.80 7.51 -6.48
CA PHE A 207 4.79 8.51 -7.54
C PHE A 207 4.79 9.89 -6.93
N PHE A 208 5.87 10.65 -7.12
CA PHE A 208 5.92 12.04 -6.69
C PHE A 208 5.65 12.94 -7.87
N PHE A 209 4.56 13.71 -7.82
CA PHE A 209 4.37 14.84 -8.73
C PHE A 209 4.85 16.11 -8.04
N PHE A 210 5.94 16.67 -8.54
CA PHE A 210 6.45 17.97 -8.09
C PHE A 210 5.87 19.11 -8.92
N PHE A 211 5.46 20.18 -8.26
CA PHE A 211 5.01 21.43 -8.87
C PHE A 211 6.02 22.53 -8.59
#